data_AF-A0ABD6SDN0-F1
#
_entry.id   AF-A0ABD6SDN0-F1
#
_cell.length_a   1.000
_cell.length_b   1.000
_cell.length_c   1.000
_cell.angle_alpha   90.00
_cell.angle_beta   90.00
_cell.angle_gamma   90.00
#
_symmetry.space_group_name_H-M   'P 1'
#
loop_
_entity.id
_entity.type
_entity.pdbx_description
1 polymer ?
#
loop_
_entity_poly.entity_id
_entity_poly.type
_entity_poly.pdbx_seq_one_letter_code
_entity_poly.pdbx_strand_id
1 'polypeptide(L)'
;KENLFYFHIGIKVNVLDFTWVVYHNDELRLGSPWSLYSRLLISPDTRIKPVLFSDYDSLEKILKIALGMYEDFKQELIPIYS
;
A
#
# COMPACT_ATOMS: atom_id res chain seq x y z
N LYS A 1 -16.77 -6.93 -15.99
CA LYS A 1 -16.42 -5.49 -15.92
C LYS A 1 -14.96 -5.40 -15.53
N GLU A 2 -14.23 -4.39 -15.99
CA GLU A 2 -12.78 -4.27 -15.75
C GLU A 2 -12.50 -3.88 -14.29
N ASN A 3 -11.49 -4.50 -13.66
CA ASN A 3 -11.04 -4.16 -12.32
C ASN A 3 -10.00 -3.04 -12.41
N LEU A 4 -10.23 -1.93 -11.71
CA LEU A 4 -9.26 -0.82 -11.67
C LEU A 4 -8.55 -0.82 -10.32
N PHE A 5 -7.22 -0.96 -10.36
CA PHE A 5 -6.36 -0.98 -9.18
C PHE A 5 -5.55 0.31 -9.12
N TYR A 6 -5.59 0.98 -7.97
CA TYR A 6 -4.81 2.20 -7.71
C TYR A 6 -3.93 2.04 -6.48
N PHE A 7 -2.72 2.59 -6.57
CA PHE A 7 -1.78 2.71 -5.46
C PHE A 7 -1.66 4.17 -5.04
N HIS A 8 -2.09 4.49 -3.83
CA HIS A 8 -2.06 5.84 -3.28
C HIS A 8 -0.85 6.01 -2.37
N ILE A 9 -0.05 7.03 -2.67
CA ILE A 9 1.16 7.39 -1.93
C ILE A 9 0.88 8.74 -1.25
N GLY A 10 0.71 8.72 0.06
CA GLY A 10 0.62 9.92 0.89
C GLY A 10 2.02 10.39 1.26
N ILE A 11 2.33 11.66 1.00
CA ILE A 11 3.60 12.27 1.39
C ILE A 11 3.32 13.42 2.36
N LYS A 12 3.88 13.33 3.57
CA LYS A 12 3.84 14.41 4.57
C LYS A 12 5.24 14.79 4.98
N VAL A 13 5.72 15.94 4.46
CA VAL A 13 7.12 16.38 4.59
C VAL A 13 8.04 15.31 3.99
N ASN A 14 8.60 14.43 4.82
CA ASN A 14 9.46 13.32 4.40
C ASN A 14 8.94 11.94 4.83
N VAL A 15 7.71 11.90 5.34
CA VAL A 15 7.02 10.67 5.74
C VAL A 15 6.19 10.15 4.58
N LEU A 16 6.32 8.86 4.28
CA LEU A 16 5.53 8.14 3.29
C LEU A 16 4.50 7.25 3.98
N ASP A 17 3.28 7.28 3.46
CA ASP A 17 2.21 6.34 3.80
C ASP A 17 1.63 5.75 2.50
N PHE A 18 1.26 4.48 2.55
CA PHE A 18 0.87 3.71 1.37
C PHE A 18 -0.49 3.07 1.58
N THR A 19 -1.38 3.21 0.59
CA THR A 19 -2.74 2.65 0.61
C THR A 19 -3.09 2.14 -0.79
N TRP A 20 -3.91 1.09 -0.89
CA TRP A 20 -4.42 0.60 -2.17
C TRP A 20 -5.92 0.85 -2.29
N VAL A 21 -6.40 0.91 -3.53
CA VAL A 21 -7.82 1.07 -3.86
C VAL A 21 -8.17 0.16 -5.02
N VAL A 22 -9.31 -0.51 -4.94
CA VAL A 22 -9.84 -1.34 -6.03
C VAL A 22 -11.26 -0.92 -6.36
N TYR A 23 -11.54 -0.72 -7.64
CA TYR A 23 -12.90 -0.62 -8.15
C TYR A 23 -13.27 -1.93 -8.81
N HIS A 24 -14.36 -2.55 -8.34
CA HIS A 24 -14.90 -3.78 -8.87
C HIS A 24 -16.41 -3.62 -9.05
N ASN A 25 -16.93 -3.81 -10.27
CA ASN A 25 -18.36 -3.67 -10.57
C ASN A 25 -19.00 -2.34 -10.11
N ASP A 26 -18.29 -1.22 -10.27
CA ASP A 26 -18.68 0.12 -9.80
C ASP A 26 -18.70 0.29 -8.27
N GLU A 27 -18.25 -0.72 -7.51
CA GLU A 27 -18.05 -0.62 -6.06
C GLU A 27 -16.60 -0.27 -5.72
N LEU A 28 -16.45 0.73 -4.85
CA LEU A 28 -15.18 1.16 -4.30
C LEU A 28 -14.79 0.29 -3.09
N ARG A 29 -13.63 -0.37 -3.16
CA ARG A 29 -13.01 -1.11 -2.07
C ARG A 29 -11.72 -0.40 -1.65
N LEU A 30 -11.69 0.04 -0.39
CA LEU A 30 -10.57 0.78 0.18
C LEU A 30 -9.69 -0.13 1.03
N GLY A 31 -8.39 -0.09 0.76
CA GLY A 31 -7.38 -0.64 1.65
C GLY A 31 -7.17 0.24 2.88
N SER A 32 -6.61 -0.36 3.92
CA SER A 32 -6.08 0.39 5.05
C SER A 32 -4.63 0.83 4.77
N PRO A 33 -4.14 1.86 5.46
CA PRO A 33 -2.72 2.19 5.46
C PRO A 33 -1.88 0.96 5.82
N TRP A 34 -0.75 0.76 5.14
CA TRP A 34 0.08 -0.43 5.35
C TRP A 34 0.58 -0.60 6.79
N SER A 35 0.76 0.51 7.50
CA SER A 35 1.10 0.47 8.92
C SER A 35 0.07 -0.28 9.77
N LEU A 36 -1.21 -0.26 9.38
CA LEU A 36 -2.28 -0.98 10.06
C LEU A 36 -2.18 -2.49 9.82
N TYR A 37 -1.74 -2.95 8.65
CA TYR A 37 -1.61 -4.38 8.36
C TYR A 37 -0.62 -5.07 9.31
N SER A 38 0.46 -4.40 9.71
CA SER A 38 1.37 -4.95 10.73
C SER A 38 0.66 -5.28 12.04
N ARG A 39 -0.33 -4.48 12.44
CA ARG A 39 -1.12 -4.71 13.65
C ARG A 39 -2.14 -5.83 13.51
N LEU A 40 -2.66 -6.01 12.30
CA LEU A 40 -3.64 -7.04 11.98
C LEU A 40 -2.99 -8.41 11.78
N LEU A 41 -1.76 -8.45 11.23
CA LEU A 41 -1.08 -9.68 10.85
C LEU A 41 -0.10 -10.20 11.92
N ILE A 42 0.46 -9.32 12.75
CA ILE A 42 1.46 -9.70 13.78
C ILE A 42 0.84 -9.63 15.17
N SER A 43 0.51 -8.43 15.65
CA SER A 43 -0.20 -8.22 16.92
C SER A 43 -0.71 -6.78 17.05
N PRO A 44 -1.79 -6.52 17.80
CA PRO A 44 -2.35 -5.17 17.98
C PRO A 44 -1.34 -4.13 18.49
N ASP A 45 -0.37 -4.57 19.29
CA ASP A 45 0.67 -3.72 19.90
C ASP A 45 1.84 -3.43 18.96
N THR A 46 1.88 -4.07 17.78
CA THR A 46 2.95 -3.86 16.81
C THR A 46 2.96 -2.43 16.30
N ARG A 47 4.10 -1.74 16.48
CA ARG A 47 4.33 -0.41 15.95
C ARG A 47 5.51 -0.44 15.01
N ILE A 48 5.25 -0.21 13.73
CA ILE A 48 6.32 0.06 12.77
C ILE A 48 6.70 1.53 12.82
N LYS A 49 7.99 1.81 12.60
CA LYS A 49 8.46 3.19 12.43
C LYS A 49 7.87 3.76 11.13
N PRO A 50 7.56 5.06 11.07
CA PRO A 50 7.19 5.70 9.82
C PRO A 50 8.27 5.50 8.76
N VAL A 51 7.86 5.34 7.51
CA VAL A 51 8.79 5.26 6.38
C VAL A 51 9.24 6.68 6.05
N LEU A 52 10.52 6.94 6.20
CA LEU A 52 11.12 8.26 6.01
C LEU A 52 12.11 8.22 4.86
N PHE A 53 12.14 9.26 4.03
CA PHE A 53 13.22 9.49 3.08
C PHE A 53 14.03 10.75 3.48
N SER A 54 15.31 10.78 3.12
CA SER A 54 16.21 11.91 3.38
C SER A 54 16.64 12.63 2.10
N ASP A 55 16.53 11.93 0.96
CA ASP A 55 17.04 12.32 -0.33
C ASP A 55 16.30 11.54 -1.44
N TYR A 56 16.60 11.84 -2.69
CA TYR A 56 15.93 11.20 -3.82
C TYR A 56 16.33 9.74 -4.01
N ASP A 57 17.56 9.35 -3.66
CA ASP A 57 18.02 7.97 -3.77
C ASP A 57 17.29 7.05 -2.77
N SER A 58 17.09 7.53 -1.54
CA SER A 58 16.31 6.83 -0.51
C SER A 58 14.83 6.77 -0.89
N LEU A 59 14.26 7.85 -1.43
CA LEU A 59 12.90 7.86 -1.96
C LEU A 59 12.73 6.82 -3.07
N GLU A 60 13.64 6.77 -4.04
CA GLU A 60 13.60 5.79 -5.14
C GLU A 60 13.64 4.36 -4.62
N LYS A 61 14.55 4.06 -3.69
CA LYS A 61 14.66 2.72 -3.07
C LYS A 61 13.37 2.33 -2.36
N ILE A 62 12.78 3.25 -1.60
CA ILE A 62 11.51 3.01 -0.89
C ILE A 62 10.39 2.73 -1.89
N LEU A 63 10.27 3.54 -2.95
CA LEU A 63 9.24 3.38 -3.97
C LEU A 63 9.39 2.07 -4.73
N LYS A 64 10.61 1.63 -5.05
CA LYS A 64 10.86 0.32 -5.67
C LYS A 64 10.33 -0.83 -4.81
N ILE A 65 10.60 -0.79 -3.51
CA ILE A 65 10.11 -1.82 -2.58
C ILE A 65 8.57 -1.75 -2.48
N ALA A 66 8.02 -0.56 -2.28
CA ALA A 66 6.58 -0.36 -2.11
C ALA A 66 5.80 -0.76 -3.37
N LEU A 67 6.27 -0.42 -4.57
CA LEU A 67 5.60 -0.83 -5.81
C LEU A 67 5.70 -2.35 -6.04
N GLY A 68 6.83 -2.98 -5.69
CA GLY A 68 6.97 -4.44 -5.74
C GLY A 68 5.95 -5.14 -4.81
N MET A 69 5.88 -4.70 -3.55
CA MET A 69 4.90 -5.21 -2.59
C MET A 69 3.45 -4.99 -3.03
N TYR A 70 3.15 -3.87 -3.69
CA TYR A 70 1.82 -3.61 -4.24
C TYR A 70 1.48 -4.54 -5.40
N GLU A 71 2.43 -4.84 -6.29
CA GLU A 71 2.19 -5.77 -7.39
C GLU A 71 1.94 -7.18 -6.86
N ASP A 72 2.72 -7.65 -5.89
CA ASP A 72 2.46 -8.93 -5.21
C ASP A 72 1.05 -8.96 -4.62
N PHE A 73 0.66 -7.90 -3.90
CA PHE A 73 -0.68 -7.78 -3.33
C PHE A 73 -1.78 -7.76 -4.40
N LYS A 74 -1.57 -7.06 -5.51
CA LYS A 74 -2.52 -7.01 -6.62
C LYS A 74 -2.74 -8.38 -7.25
N GLN A 75 -1.67 -9.18 -7.41
CA GLN A 75 -1.79 -10.55 -7.93
C GLN A 75 -2.64 -11.44 -7.00
N GLU A 76 -2.54 -11.28 -5.69
CA GLU A 76 -3.38 -11.99 -4.72
C GLU A 76 -4.85 -11.51 -4.71
N LEU A 77 -5.09 -10.24 -5.04
CA LEU A 77 -6.45 -9.69 -5.12
C LEU A 77 -7.19 -10.08 -6.40
N ILE A 78 -6.48 -10.26 -7.52
CA ILE A 78 -7.11 -10.58 -8.81
C ILE A 78 -8.06 -11.79 -8.70
N PRO A 79 -7.67 -12.94 -8.12
CA PRO A 79 -8.57 -14.09 -7.96
C PRO A 79 -9.81 -13.82 -7.10
N ILE A 80 -9.72 -12.91 -6.12
CA ILE A 80 -10.83 -12.57 -5.22
C ILE A 80 -11.87 -11.70 -5.93
N TYR A 81 -11.43 -10.88 -6.87
CA TYR A 81 -12.27 -9.93 -7.62
C TYR A 81 -12.44 -10.32 -9.10
N SER A 82 -12.16 -11.56 -9.49
CA SER A 82 -12.37 -12.09 -10.86
C SER A 82 -13.75 -12.68 -11.04
#